data_AF-A0A6N9V1H2-F1
#
_entry.id   AF-A0A6N9V1H2-F1
#
_cell.length_a   1.000
_cell.length_b   1.000
_cell.length_c   1.000
_cell.angle_alpha   90.00
_cell.angle_beta   90.00
_cell.angle_gamma   90.00
#
_symmetry.space_group_name_H-M   'P 1'
#
loop_
_entity.id
_entity.type
_entity.pdbx_description
1 polymer ?
#
loop_
_entity_poly.entity_id
_entity_poly.type
_entity_poly.pdbx_seq_one_letter_code
_entity_poly.pdbx_strand_id
1 'polypeptide(L)'
;MSDCTDVDATPRPVTGPRMTRLARQLEAARDPAARDALTEAFWAEAARTGTPLVEELDDAPGHRAVTFLWRGHRATRRVLLMAPGLTGHDRLADSLLHHLPGTDIWHLGLRLRADHRGSYRMVADISAGAAPADPALLQRRLLALRAHGGADPLNPARIATRWRDARDSV
;
A
#
# COMPACT_ATOMS: atom_id res chain seq x y z
N MET A 1 -25.22 -17.91 23.75
CA MET A 1 -23.74 -18.00 23.83
C MET A 1 -23.19 -16.99 22.83
N SER A 2 -23.03 -15.75 23.28
CA SER A 2 -22.62 -14.63 22.43
C SER A 2 -21.24 -14.88 21.84
N ASP A 3 -21.18 -14.85 20.51
CA ASP A 3 -19.99 -15.07 19.70
C ASP A 3 -18.98 -13.93 19.93
N CYS A 4 -17.78 -14.26 20.42
CA CYS A 4 -16.75 -13.30 20.83
C CYS A 4 -15.76 -12.99 19.70
N THR A 5 -16.11 -13.28 18.45
CA THR A 5 -15.16 -13.39 17.32
C THR A 5 -14.97 -12.10 16.49
N ASP A 6 -15.61 -10.99 16.85
CA ASP A 6 -15.63 -9.78 15.98
C ASP A 6 -14.55 -8.72 16.32
N VAL A 7 -13.80 -8.86 17.41
CA VAL A 7 -12.87 -7.82 17.89
C VAL A 7 -11.57 -7.74 17.06
N ASP A 8 -11.29 -8.76 16.22
CA ASP A 8 -10.03 -8.88 15.45
C ASP A 8 -10.22 -8.80 13.92
N ALA A 9 -11.38 -8.31 13.48
CA ALA A 9 -11.71 -8.11 12.06
C ALA A 9 -11.20 -6.76 11.51
N THR A 10 -10.96 -5.77 12.38
CA THR A 10 -10.56 -4.43 11.96
C THR A 10 -9.11 -4.44 11.45
N PRO A 11 -8.86 -3.98 10.20
CA PRO A 11 -7.52 -3.83 9.68
C PRO A 11 -6.67 -2.91 10.57
N ARG A 12 -5.45 -3.34 10.91
CA ARG A 12 -4.51 -2.55 11.71
C ARG A 12 -3.22 -2.31 10.93
N PRO A 13 -2.60 -1.12 11.02
CA PRO A 13 -1.29 -0.89 10.45
C PRO A 13 -0.26 -1.89 10.98
N VAL A 14 0.59 -2.40 10.09
CA VAL A 14 1.71 -3.29 10.41
C VAL A 14 2.85 -3.08 9.41
N THR A 15 4.09 -3.34 9.82
CA THR A 15 5.23 -3.42 8.89
C THR A 15 5.57 -4.89 8.66
N GLY A 16 5.36 -5.38 7.44
CA GLY A 16 5.64 -6.76 7.08
C GLY A 16 7.13 -7.14 7.18
N PRO A 17 7.47 -8.43 7.31
CA PRO A 17 8.85 -8.90 7.45
C PRO A 17 9.80 -8.40 6.35
N ARG A 18 9.38 -8.43 5.07
CA ARG A 18 10.20 -7.90 3.96
C ARG A 18 10.48 -6.41 4.08
N MET A 19 9.48 -5.61 4.45
CA MET A 19 9.66 -4.17 4.63
C MET A 19 10.59 -3.87 5.81
N THR A 20 10.43 -4.59 6.93
CA THR A 20 11.32 -4.49 8.10
C THR A 20 12.77 -4.84 7.73
N ARG A 21 12.97 -5.92 6.97
CA ARG A 21 14.30 -6.33 6.49
C ARG A 21 14.93 -5.26 5.61
N LEU A 22 14.18 -4.74 4.63
CA LEU A 22 14.67 -3.71 3.71
C LEU A 22 15.05 -2.42 4.43
N ALA A 23 14.18 -1.91 5.32
CA ALA A 23 14.45 -0.70 6.09
C ALA A 23 15.77 -0.81 6.87
N ARG A 24 15.98 -1.92 7.58
CA ARG A 24 17.23 -2.20 8.30
C ARG A 24 18.45 -2.28 7.38
N GLN A 25 18.32 -2.91 6.20
CA GLN A 25 19.42 -2.99 5.24
C GLN A 25 19.80 -1.61 4.69
N LEU A 26 18.80 -0.77 4.40
CA LEU A 26 19.01 0.60 3.93
C LEU A 26 19.66 1.48 5.00
N GLU A 27 19.26 1.34 6.27
CA GLU A 27 19.88 2.05 7.40
C GLU A 27 21.36 1.65 7.58
N ALA A 28 21.69 0.38 7.36
CA ALA A 28 23.06 -0.13 7.47
C ALA A 28 23.95 0.22 6.25
N ALA A 29 23.35 0.50 5.10
CA ALA A 29 24.06 0.82 3.86
C ALA A 29 24.69 2.22 3.93
N ARG A 30 26.01 2.28 3.75
CA ARG A 30 26.81 3.51 3.96
C ARG A 30 26.91 4.41 2.75
N ASP A 31 26.75 3.88 1.55
CA ASP A 31 26.86 4.63 0.30
C ASP A 31 25.57 4.56 -0.54
N PRO A 32 25.35 5.53 -1.44
CA PRO A 32 24.16 5.56 -2.28
C PRO A 32 24.02 4.36 -3.22
N ALA A 33 25.13 3.84 -3.78
CA ALA A 33 25.07 2.75 -4.75
C ALA A 33 24.57 1.45 -4.12
N ALA A 34 24.98 1.16 -2.88
CA ALA A 34 24.47 0.03 -2.12
C ALA A 34 22.97 0.15 -1.82
N ARG A 35 22.49 1.36 -1.51
CA ARG A 35 21.06 1.64 -1.28
C ARG A 35 20.24 1.46 -2.56
N ASP A 36 20.75 1.93 -3.69
CA ASP A 36 20.11 1.76 -5.00
C ASP A 36 20.04 0.26 -5.35
N ALA A 37 21.12 -0.48 -5.17
CA ALA A 37 21.15 -1.93 -5.41
C ALA A 37 20.15 -2.70 -4.53
N LEU A 38 20.02 -2.34 -3.24
CA LEU A 38 19.02 -2.92 -2.34
C LEU A 38 17.59 -2.62 -2.80
N THR A 39 17.34 -1.39 -3.25
CA THR A 39 16.03 -0.93 -3.73
C THR A 39 15.64 -1.65 -5.02
N GLU A 40 16.55 -1.79 -5.98
CA GLU A 40 16.29 -2.54 -7.22
C GLU A 40 16.11 -4.03 -6.96
N ALA A 41 16.89 -4.62 -6.05
CA ALA A 41 16.73 -6.02 -5.66
C ALA A 41 15.35 -6.29 -5.03
N PHE A 42 14.86 -5.36 -4.21
CA PHE A 42 13.51 -5.42 -3.65
C PHE A 42 12.44 -5.37 -4.75
N TRP A 43 12.55 -4.45 -5.72
CA TRP A 43 11.60 -4.37 -6.82
C TRP A 43 11.63 -5.60 -7.73
N ALA A 44 12.81 -6.16 -7.99
CA ALA A 44 12.96 -7.39 -8.74
C ALA A 44 12.30 -8.58 -8.01
N GLU A 45 12.43 -8.65 -6.68
CA GLU A 45 11.71 -9.65 -5.88
C GLU A 45 10.20 -9.45 -5.97
N ALA A 46 9.70 -8.23 -5.74
CA ALA A 46 8.28 -7.90 -5.78
C ALA A 46 7.65 -8.19 -7.15
N ALA A 47 8.35 -7.87 -8.25
CA ALA A 47 7.88 -8.18 -9.60
C ALA A 47 7.77 -9.69 -9.85
N ARG A 48 8.67 -10.48 -9.26
CA ARG A 48 8.66 -11.95 -9.39
C ARG A 48 7.59 -12.61 -8.52
N THR A 49 7.36 -12.12 -7.31
CA THR A 49 6.39 -12.71 -6.36
C THR A 49 4.98 -12.17 -6.56
N GLY A 50 4.85 -11.01 -7.21
CA GLY A 50 3.61 -10.26 -7.30
C GLY A 50 3.37 -9.37 -6.08
N THR A 51 2.39 -8.47 -6.22
CA THR A 51 1.87 -7.61 -5.16
C THR A 51 0.35 -7.79 -4.99
N PRO A 52 -0.22 -7.50 -3.80
CA PRO A 52 0.46 -7.03 -2.59
C PRO A 52 1.37 -8.11 -1.99
N LEU A 53 2.36 -7.73 -1.19
CA LEU A 53 3.15 -8.72 -0.45
C LEU A 53 2.28 -9.28 0.67
N VAL A 54 2.06 -10.60 0.66
CA VAL A 54 1.30 -11.30 1.71
C VAL A 54 2.26 -12.18 2.49
N GLU A 55 2.44 -11.87 3.77
CA GLU A 55 3.45 -12.49 4.63
C GLU A 55 2.80 -12.99 5.93
N GLU A 56 3.33 -14.10 6.46
CA GLU A 56 2.91 -14.63 7.76
C GLU A 56 3.40 -13.75 8.91
N LEU A 57 2.67 -13.78 10.02
CA LEU A 57 2.99 -13.06 11.25
C LEU A 57 3.18 -14.08 12.38
N ASP A 58 4.36 -14.10 12.99
CA ASP A 58 4.71 -15.05 14.05
C ASP A 58 3.81 -14.89 15.29
N ASP A 59 3.41 -13.64 15.59
CA ASP A 59 2.55 -13.29 16.70
C ASP A 59 1.05 -13.47 16.39
N ALA A 60 0.70 -13.86 15.15
CA ALA A 60 -0.67 -13.92 14.68
C ALA A 60 -0.91 -14.93 13.54
N PRO A 61 -0.94 -16.24 13.83
CA PRO A 61 -1.07 -17.29 12.81
C PRO A 61 -2.34 -17.19 11.93
N GLY A 62 -3.43 -16.63 12.49
CA GLY A 62 -4.70 -16.40 11.78
C GLY A 62 -4.72 -15.14 10.90
N HIS A 63 -3.65 -14.37 10.89
CA HIS A 63 -3.52 -13.11 10.16
C HIS A 63 -2.33 -13.14 9.22
N ARG A 64 -2.30 -12.18 8.31
CA ARG A 64 -1.21 -11.91 7.38
C ARG A 64 -0.88 -10.42 7.42
N ALA A 65 0.40 -10.09 7.27
CA ALA A 65 0.80 -8.76 6.87
C ALA A 65 0.59 -8.64 5.36
N VAL A 66 -0.33 -7.77 4.96
CA VAL A 66 -0.60 -7.45 3.56
C VAL A 66 -0.03 -6.07 3.26
N THR A 67 1.05 -6.03 2.48
CA THR A 67 1.75 -4.79 2.13
C THR A 67 1.45 -4.40 0.69
N PHE A 68 0.72 -3.30 0.53
CA PHE A 68 0.51 -2.64 -0.74
C PHE A 68 1.74 -1.83 -1.10
N LEU A 69 2.18 -1.91 -2.36
CA LEU A 69 3.39 -1.27 -2.84
C LEU A 69 3.10 -0.39 -4.05
N TRP A 70 3.82 0.73 -4.12
CA TRP A 70 3.84 1.57 -5.32
C TRP A 70 5.26 2.06 -5.61
N ARG A 71 5.71 1.89 -6.85
CA ARG A 71 6.98 2.42 -7.32
C ARG A 71 6.81 3.87 -7.76
N GLY A 72 7.31 4.78 -6.95
CA GLY A 72 7.20 6.22 -7.12
C GLY A 72 8.03 6.75 -8.28
N HIS A 73 7.56 7.81 -8.91
CA HIS A 73 8.36 8.66 -9.78
C HIS A 73 8.79 9.91 -8.99
N ARG A 74 9.79 10.67 -9.46
CA ARG A 74 10.21 11.95 -8.84
C ARG A 74 9.08 12.97 -8.64
N ALA A 75 7.99 12.84 -9.40
CA ALA A 75 6.81 13.68 -9.29
C ALA A 75 5.79 13.17 -8.26
N THR A 76 5.88 11.91 -7.83
CA THR A 76 4.96 11.30 -6.87
C THR A 76 5.07 12.01 -5.52
N ARG A 77 3.96 12.60 -5.09
CA ARG A 77 3.87 13.32 -3.80
C ARG A 77 3.12 12.52 -2.75
N ARG A 78 2.15 11.71 -3.17
CA ARG A 78 1.35 10.80 -2.34
C ARG A 78 0.92 9.62 -3.18
N VAL A 79 0.60 8.53 -2.52
CA VAL A 79 -0.11 7.42 -3.15
C VAL A 79 -1.29 7.07 -2.25
N LEU A 80 -2.49 7.07 -2.82
CA LEU A 80 -3.73 6.74 -2.12
C LEU A 80 -4.13 5.31 -2.46
N LEU A 81 -4.33 4.49 -1.42
CA LEU A 81 -4.97 3.18 -1.52
C LEU A 81 -6.50 3.37 -1.47
N MET A 82 -7.19 2.66 -2.36
CA MET A 82 -8.65 2.52 -2.36
C MET A 82 -8.98 1.04 -2.32
N ALA A 83 -9.30 0.53 -1.13
CA ALA A 83 -9.62 -0.88 -0.90
C ALA A 83 -10.93 -0.97 -0.09
N PRO A 84 -12.09 -1.22 -0.74
CA PRO A 84 -13.38 -1.31 -0.05
C PRO A 84 -13.34 -2.27 1.14
N GLY A 85 -13.84 -1.82 2.30
CA GLY A 85 -13.81 -2.60 3.54
C GLY A 85 -12.49 -2.53 4.31
N LEU A 86 -11.41 -2.02 3.70
CA LEU A 86 -10.13 -1.78 4.36
C LEU A 86 -9.85 -0.29 4.60
N THR A 87 -10.22 0.55 3.63
CA THR A 87 -10.00 2.00 3.66
C THR A 87 -11.30 2.74 3.93
N GLY A 88 -11.33 3.57 4.97
CA GLY A 88 -12.47 4.42 5.33
C GLY A 88 -12.69 5.56 4.32
N HIS A 89 -13.96 5.97 4.15
CA HIS A 89 -14.32 7.08 3.25
C HIS A 89 -14.28 8.44 3.95
N ASP A 90 -14.40 8.45 5.27
CA ASP A 90 -14.43 9.61 6.16
C ASP A 90 -13.05 10.26 6.27
N ARG A 91 -11.97 9.46 6.30
CA ARG A 91 -10.59 9.94 6.43
C ARG A 91 -9.65 9.25 5.43
N LEU A 92 -9.64 9.73 4.19
CA LEU A 92 -8.78 9.17 3.13
C LEU A 92 -7.29 9.31 3.42
N ALA A 93 -6.90 10.27 4.26
CA ALA A 93 -5.51 10.45 4.69
C ALA A 93 -4.94 9.20 5.39
N ASP A 94 -5.78 8.42 6.08
CA ASP A 94 -5.36 7.21 6.79
C ASP A 94 -5.09 6.04 5.81
N SER A 95 -5.44 6.21 4.53
CA SER A 95 -5.22 5.24 3.44
C SER A 95 -4.09 5.64 2.50
N LEU A 96 -3.29 6.64 2.89
CA LEU A 96 -2.09 7.02 2.16
C LEU A 96 -0.95 6.03 2.43
N LEU A 97 -0.23 5.65 1.39
CA LEU A 97 1.03 4.92 1.54
C LEU A 97 2.10 5.86 2.09
N HIS A 98 2.99 5.29 2.88
CA HIS A 98 4.17 5.94 3.43
C HIS A 98 5.35 5.81 2.47
N HIS A 99 6.09 6.90 2.29
CA HIS A 99 7.32 6.89 1.51
C HIS A 99 8.47 6.36 2.38
N LEU A 100 9.20 5.35 1.88
CA LEU A 100 10.41 4.86 2.52
C LEU A 100 11.58 5.82 2.18
N PRO A 101 12.15 6.54 3.18
CA PRO A 101 13.06 7.64 2.91
C PRO A 101 14.28 7.26 2.06
N GLY A 102 14.57 8.09 1.07
CA GLY A 102 15.72 7.91 0.17
C GLY A 102 15.58 6.73 -0.79
N THR A 103 14.34 6.31 -1.10
CA THR A 103 14.03 5.30 -2.13
C THR A 103 12.89 5.79 -3.03
N ASP A 104 12.49 5.01 -4.02
CA ASP A 104 11.25 5.21 -4.78
C ASP A 104 10.09 4.34 -4.24
N ILE A 105 10.22 3.75 -3.05
CA ILE A 105 9.24 2.82 -2.49
C ILE A 105 8.20 3.55 -1.65
N TRP A 106 6.93 3.34 -2.02
CA TRP A 106 5.77 3.71 -1.23
C TRP A 106 5.09 2.43 -0.75
N HIS A 107 4.70 2.38 0.53
CA HIS A 107 4.09 1.20 1.11
C HIS A 107 2.99 1.50 2.14
N LEU A 108 2.01 0.61 2.24
CA LEU A 108 1.06 0.57 3.36
C LEU A 108 0.86 -0.90 3.73
N GLY A 109 1.20 -1.25 4.98
CA GLY A 109 1.00 -2.60 5.49
C GLY A 109 -0.21 -2.66 6.40
N LEU A 110 -1.09 -3.61 6.17
CA LEU A 110 -2.27 -3.90 6.99
C LEU A 110 -2.21 -5.35 7.49
N ARG A 111 -2.47 -5.56 8.77
CA ARG A 111 -2.72 -6.87 9.34
C ARG A 111 -4.17 -7.26 9.04
N LEU A 112 -4.35 -8.27 8.22
CA LEU A 112 -5.65 -8.79 7.78
C LEU A 112 -5.79 -10.26 8.17
N ARG A 113 -7.02 -10.74 8.33
CA ARG A 113 -7.26 -12.19 8.47
C ARG A 113 -6.74 -12.93 7.23
N ALA A 114 -6.23 -14.15 7.43
CA ALA A 114 -5.68 -14.95 6.33
C ALA A 114 -6.70 -15.32 5.23
N ASP A 115 -7.99 -15.35 5.59
CA ASP A 115 -9.12 -15.60 4.69
C ASP A 115 -9.68 -14.32 4.05
N HIS A 116 -9.14 -13.13 4.37
CA HIS A 116 -9.62 -11.88 3.79
C HIS A 116 -9.45 -11.88 2.27
N ARG A 117 -10.49 -11.42 1.57
CA ARG A 117 -10.49 -11.21 0.12
C ARG A 117 -11.16 -9.87 -0.16
N GLY A 118 -10.52 -9.06 -0.99
CA GLY A 118 -11.01 -7.74 -1.33
C GLY A 118 -10.27 -7.18 -2.53
N SER A 119 -10.95 -6.37 -3.32
CA SER A 119 -10.29 -5.67 -4.41
C SER A 119 -9.64 -4.37 -3.92
N TYR A 120 -8.67 -3.89 -4.67
CA TYR A 120 -8.07 -2.59 -4.43
C TYR A 120 -7.62 -1.91 -5.73
N ARG A 121 -7.47 -0.59 -5.62
CA ARG A 121 -6.84 0.27 -6.62
C ARG A 121 -5.93 1.27 -5.93
N MET A 122 -5.00 1.82 -6.68
CA MET A 122 -4.11 2.88 -6.20
C MET A 122 -4.05 4.03 -7.19
N VAL A 123 -3.71 5.22 -6.66
CA VAL A 123 -3.44 6.41 -7.47
C VAL A 123 -2.30 7.20 -6.86
N ALA A 124 -1.34 7.60 -7.69
CA ALA A 124 -0.29 8.54 -7.30
C ALA A 124 -0.75 9.98 -7.56
N ASP A 125 -0.71 10.82 -6.52
CA ASP A 125 -0.82 12.28 -6.67
C ASP A 125 0.52 12.80 -7.22
N ILE A 126 0.50 13.23 -8.48
CA ILE A 126 1.62 13.90 -9.17
C ILE A 126 1.35 15.39 -9.42
N SER A 127 0.26 15.93 -8.88
CA SER A 127 -0.13 17.32 -9.10
C SER A 127 0.85 18.27 -8.42
N ALA A 128 1.13 19.41 -9.08
CA ALA A 128 2.06 20.41 -8.58
C ALA A 128 1.60 21.04 -7.24
N GLY A 129 2.57 21.60 -6.52
CA GLY A 129 2.36 22.25 -5.23
C GLY A 129 2.41 21.31 -4.02
N ALA A 130 2.50 21.89 -2.82
CA ALA A 130 2.40 21.15 -1.57
C ALA A 130 0.96 20.65 -1.36
N ALA A 131 0.75 19.65 -0.50
CA ALA A 131 -0.61 19.41 -0.03
C ALA A 131 -1.11 20.60 0.77
N PRO A 132 -2.43 20.80 0.77
CA PRO A 132 -3.07 21.56 1.83
C PRO A 132 -2.70 20.97 3.21
N ALA A 133 -2.28 21.83 4.13
CA ALA A 133 -2.13 21.47 5.54
C ALA A 133 -3.50 21.31 6.23
N ASP A 134 -4.52 22.02 5.71
CA ASP A 134 -5.89 21.90 6.18
C ASP A 134 -6.48 20.50 5.85
N PRO A 135 -6.95 19.74 6.86
CA PRO A 135 -7.46 18.39 6.64
C PRO A 135 -8.67 18.32 5.70
N ALA A 136 -9.55 19.32 5.70
CA ALA A 136 -10.74 19.33 4.85
C ALA A 136 -10.37 19.56 3.38
N LEU A 137 -9.43 20.46 3.11
CA LEU A 137 -8.87 20.67 1.77
C LEU A 137 -8.09 19.44 1.29
N LEU A 138 -7.32 18.79 2.16
CA LEU A 138 -6.65 17.53 1.83
C LEU A 138 -7.66 16.44 1.47
N GLN A 139 -8.70 16.24 2.29
CA GLN A 139 -9.77 15.28 2.01
C GLN A 139 -10.43 15.53 0.65
N ARG A 140 -10.74 16.79 0.31
CA ARG A 140 -11.30 17.18 -1.00
C ARG A 140 -10.37 16.81 -2.16
N ARG A 141 -9.06 17.07 -2.01
CA ARG A 141 -8.06 16.71 -3.01
C ARG A 141 -7.96 15.20 -3.20
N LEU A 142 -7.92 14.43 -2.11
CA LEU A 142 -7.87 12.96 -2.16
C LEU A 142 -9.15 12.37 -2.80
N LEU A 143 -10.32 12.93 -2.51
CA LEU A 143 -11.57 12.55 -3.16
C LEU A 143 -11.51 12.73 -4.68
N ALA A 144 -10.97 13.86 -5.15
CA ALA A 144 -10.82 14.13 -6.58
C ALA A 144 -9.88 13.12 -7.27
N LEU A 145 -8.82 12.67 -6.60
CA LEU A 145 -7.87 11.70 -7.15
C LEU A 145 -8.47 10.31 -7.42
N ARG A 146 -9.55 9.93 -6.73
CA ARG A 146 -10.15 8.59 -6.85
C ARG A 146 -10.56 8.24 -8.28
N ALA A 147 -10.94 9.24 -9.08
CA ALA A 147 -11.31 9.06 -10.48
C ALA A 147 -10.15 8.57 -11.36
N HIS A 148 -8.90 8.75 -10.91
CA HIS A 148 -7.68 8.37 -11.61
C HIS A 148 -7.05 7.07 -11.06
N GLY A 149 -7.78 6.35 -10.20
CA GLY A 149 -7.35 5.05 -9.66
C GLY A 149 -7.20 3.99 -10.75
N GLY A 150 -6.10 3.24 -10.68
CA GLY A 150 -5.83 2.10 -11.54
C GLY A 150 -5.47 0.84 -10.76
N ALA A 151 -5.42 -0.28 -11.49
CA ALA A 151 -4.89 -1.53 -10.97
C ALA A 151 -3.42 -1.37 -10.56
N ASP A 152 -3.00 -2.15 -9.58
CA ASP A 152 -1.61 -2.36 -9.25
C ASP A 152 -0.87 -3.00 -10.45
N PRO A 153 0.15 -2.33 -11.01
CA PRO A 153 0.91 -2.86 -12.13
C PRO A 153 1.57 -4.22 -11.85
N LEU A 154 1.96 -4.48 -10.60
CA LEU A 154 2.68 -5.69 -10.19
C LEU A 154 1.75 -6.77 -9.62
N ASN A 155 0.43 -6.53 -9.53
CA ASN A 155 -0.52 -7.58 -9.19
C ASN A 155 -0.93 -8.36 -10.46
N PRO A 156 -0.60 -9.67 -10.56
CA PRO A 156 -1.01 -10.51 -11.68
C PRO A 156 -2.50 -10.87 -11.64
N ALA A 157 -3.13 -10.87 -10.45
CA ALA A 157 -4.54 -11.15 -10.26
C ALA A 157 -5.38 -9.88 -10.46
N ARG A 158 -6.10 -9.80 -11.58
CA ARG A 158 -6.94 -8.66 -11.93
C ARG A 158 -8.36 -9.10 -12.24
N ILE A 159 -9.35 -8.36 -11.74
CA ILE A 159 -10.75 -8.52 -12.13
C ILE A 159 -11.16 -7.30 -12.97
N ALA A 160 -11.92 -7.55 -14.04
CA ALA A 160 -12.50 -6.48 -14.84
C ALA A 160 -13.52 -5.71 -14.02
N THR A 161 -13.42 -4.37 -13.97
CA THR A 161 -14.47 -3.58 -13.33
C THR A 161 -15.71 -3.61 -14.21
N ARG A 162 -16.88 -3.85 -13.60
CA ARG A 162 -18.16 -4.00 -14.32
C ARG A 162 -18.63 -2.71 -15.03
N TRP A 163 -17.94 -1.59 -14.86
CA TRP A 163 -18.21 -0.31 -15.54
C TRP A 163 -16.92 0.47 -15.84
N ARG A 164 -16.71 0.82 -17.12
CA ARG A 164 -15.53 1.46 -17.77
C ARG A 164 -14.31 0.54 -17.95
N ASP A 165 -13.48 0.87 -18.94
CA ASP A 165 -12.23 0.19 -19.36
C ASP A 165 -11.13 0.07 -18.28
N ALA A 166 -11.46 0.26 -17.00
CA ALA A 166 -10.55 0.12 -15.87
C ALA A 166 -10.49 -1.35 -15.39
N ARG A 167 -9.43 -1.69 -14.64
CA ARG A 167 -9.25 -2.99 -13.98
C ARG A 167 -8.97 -2.76 -12.50
N ASP A 168 -9.46 -3.67 -11.67
CA ASP A 168 -9.17 -3.72 -10.23
C ASP A 168 -8.17 -4.84 -9.94
N SER A 169 -7.36 -4.64 -8.91
CA SER A 169 -6.51 -5.67 -8.30
C SER A 169 -7.31 -6.42 -7.25
N VAL A 170 -6.98 -7.70 -7.00
CA VAL A 170 -7.67 -8.60 -6.06
C VAL A 170 -6.66 -9.32 -5.19
#